data_AF-A0A2A9LWE6-F1
#
_entry.id   AF-A0A2A9LWE6-F1
#
_cell.length_a   1.000
_cell.length_b   1.000
_cell.length_c   1.000
_cell.angle_alpha   90.00
_cell.angle_beta   90.00
_cell.angle_gamma   90.00
#
_symmetry.space_group_name_H-M   'P 1'
#
loop_
_entity.id
_entity.type
_entity.pdbx_description
1 polymer ?
#
loop_
_entity_poly.entity_id
_entity_poly.type
_entity_poly.pdbx_seq_one_letter_code
_entity_poly.pdbx_strand_id
1 'polypeptide(L)'
;MLCIKYSGIQRIFEKPTFVYKLYEYHDIHFGSRLLNVSLCSLSTILSNWFNFLTKRLLVELSHPDNSIPVNRFVTPLHIVPEWYFLAYYAVLKVIPSKTGGLLVFYVINMSMKYQQR
;
A
#
# COMPACT_ATOMS: atom_id res chain seq x y z
N MET A 1 2.21 65.59 -11.91
CA MET A 1 3.59 65.41 -11.41
C MET A 1 3.72 64.02 -10.77
N LEU A 2 3.76 62.94 -11.56
CA LEU A 2 3.73 61.55 -11.05
C LEU A 2 4.70 60.62 -11.82
N CYS A 3 5.78 61.18 -12.39
CA CYS A 3 6.73 60.41 -13.20
C CYS A 3 8.01 59.99 -12.43
N ILE A 4 8.23 60.44 -11.20
CA ILE A 4 9.57 60.36 -10.57
C ILE A 4 9.73 59.18 -9.58
N LYS A 5 8.64 58.51 -9.13
CA LYS A 5 8.75 57.37 -8.19
C LYS A 5 9.03 56.01 -8.84
N TYR A 6 8.91 55.87 -10.16
CA TYR A 6 9.08 54.58 -10.84
C TYR A 6 10.52 54.27 -11.31
N SER A 7 11.42 55.25 -11.33
CA SER A 7 12.79 55.12 -11.86
C SER A 7 13.66 54.09 -11.12
N GLY A 8 13.45 53.91 -9.81
CA GLY A 8 14.22 52.95 -9.00
C GLY A 8 13.79 51.49 -9.19
N ILE A 9 12.49 51.26 -9.39
CA ILE A 9 11.92 49.91 -9.57
C ILE A 9 12.18 49.43 -11.00
N GLN A 10 12.08 50.30 -12.00
CA GLN A 10 12.38 49.96 -13.39
C GLN A 10 13.84 49.49 -13.57
N ARG A 11 14.82 50.13 -12.92
CA ARG A 11 16.23 49.69 -12.97
C ARG A 11 16.51 48.30 -12.38
N ILE A 12 15.63 47.78 -11.53
CA ILE A 12 15.76 46.41 -10.97
C ILE A 12 15.24 45.38 -11.98
N PHE A 13 14.15 45.70 -12.68
CA PHE A 13 13.57 44.88 -13.76
C PHE A 13 14.35 44.97 -15.08
N GLU A 14 15.16 46.00 -15.30
CA GLU A 14 16.04 46.11 -16.48
C GLU A 14 17.27 45.19 -16.41
N LYS A 15 17.60 44.64 -15.24
CA LYS A 15 18.70 43.66 -15.13
C LYS A 15 18.20 42.33 -15.67
N PRO A 16 18.67 41.87 -16.85
CA PRO A 16 18.17 40.64 -17.47
C PRO A 16 18.31 39.47 -16.50
N THR A 17 19.42 39.42 -15.76
CA THR A 17 19.72 38.37 -14.78
C THR A 17 18.73 38.28 -13.61
N PHE A 18 18.11 39.38 -13.18
CA PHE A 18 17.14 39.35 -12.07
C PHE A 18 15.77 38.84 -12.53
N VAL A 19 15.33 39.30 -13.70
CA VAL A 19 14.05 38.88 -14.29
C VAL A 19 14.05 37.39 -14.61
N TYR A 20 15.09 36.87 -15.26
CA TYR A 20 15.19 35.42 -15.52
C TYR A 20 15.18 34.59 -14.23
N LYS A 21 15.84 35.07 -13.16
CA LYS A 21 15.86 34.39 -11.86
C LYS A 21 14.49 34.38 -11.17
N LEU A 22 13.67 35.42 -11.39
CA LEU A 22 12.30 35.48 -10.89
C LEU A 22 11.36 34.56 -11.67
N TYR A 23 11.47 34.52 -13.00
CA TYR A 23 10.72 33.56 -13.82
C TYR A 23 11.08 32.12 -13.44
N GLU A 24 12.37 31.83 -13.31
CA GLU A 24 12.86 30.51 -12.88
C GLU A 24 12.37 30.16 -11.47
N TYR A 25 12.40 31.09 -10.50
CA TYR A 25 11.84 30.86 -9.16
C TYR A 25 10.32 30.63 -9.18
N HIS A 26 9.58 31.44 -9.94
CA HIS A 26 8.13 31.31 -10.07
C HIS A 26 7.75 29.97 -10.71
N ASP A 27 8.44 29.55 -11.78
CA ASP A 27 8.19 28.30 -12.49
C ASP A 27 8.57 27.07 -11.65
N ILE A 28 9.70 27.11 -10.92
CA ILE A 28 10.10 26.03 -10.01
C ILE A 28 9.12 25.93 -8.83
N HIS A 29 8.71 27.05 -8.23
CA HIS A 29 7.80 27.04 -7.09
C HIS A 29 6.37 26.66 -7.51
N PHE A 30 5.95 27.02 -8.72
CA PHE A 30 4.67 26.61 -9.29
C PHE A 30 4.67 25.11 -9.65
N GLY A 31 5.72 24.64 -10.34
CA GLY A 31 5.89 23.23 -10.71
C GLY A 31 5.98 22.30 -9.49
N SER A 32 6.78 22.66 -8.47
CA SER A 32 6.85 21.89 -7.23
C SER A 32 5.53 21.87 -6.45
N ARG A 33 4.75 22.96 -6.45
CA ARG A 33 3.40 22.97 -5.86
C ARG A 33 2.43 22.08 -6.62
N LEU A 34 2.43 22.10 -7.95
CA LEU A 34 1.58 21.22 -8.77
C LEU A 34 1.95 19.75 -8.59
N LEU A 35 3.24 19.43 -8.53
CA LEU A 35 3.72 18.08 -8.26
C LEU A 35 3.30 17.62 -6.87
N ASN A 36 3.47 18.45 -5.83
CA ASN A 36 3.08 18.09 -4.46
C ASN A 36 1.56 17.88 -4.31
N VAL A 37 0.74 18.71 -4.97
CA VAL A 37 -0.73 18.53 -5.00
C VAL A 37 -1.10 17.23 -5.73
N SER A 38 -0.45 16.96 -6.87
CA SER A 38 -0.67 15.73 -7.64
C SER A 38 -0.29 14.49 -6.82
N LEU A 39 0.86 14.50 -6.16
CA LEU A 39 1.32 13.41 -5.29
C LEU A 39 0.42 13.21 -4.07
N CYS A 40 -0.06 14.29 -3.45
CA CYS A 40 -1.01 14.22 -2.33
C CYS A 40 -2.36 13.64 -2.80
N SER A 41 -2.88 14.09 -3.94
CA SER A 41 -4.11 13.52 -4.49
C SER A 41 -3.96 12.04 -4.82
N LEU A 42 -2.84 11.63 -5.43
CA LEU A 42 -2.54 10.24 -5.75
C LEU A 42 -2.43 9.38 -4.48
N SER A 43 -1.77 9.89 -3.44
CA SER A 43 -1.62 9.14 -2.17
C SER A 43 -2.97 8.93 -1.49
N THR A 44 -3.87 9.92 -1.50
CA THR A 44 -5.23 9.74 -0.96
C THR A 44 -6.03 8.72 -1.77
N ILE A 45 -5.95 8.73 -3.09
CA ILE A 45 -6.64 7.78 -3.98
C ILE A 45 -6.13 6.35 -3.71
N LEU A 46 -4.82 6.15 -3.67
CA LEU A 46 -4.22 4.85 -3.38
C LEU A 46 -4.61 4.34 -1.99
N SER A 47 -4.63 5.22 -0.98
CA SER A 47 -5.03 4.85 0.38
C SER A 47 -6.51 4.45 0.45
N ASN A 48 -7.40 5.17 -0.24
CA ASN A 48 -8.83 4.87 -0.28
C ASN A 48 -9.09 3.57 -1.04
N TRP A 49 -8.38 3.35 -2.15
CA TRP A 49 -8.43 2.12 -2.93
C TRP A 49 -7.96 0.92 -2.10
N PHE A 50 -6.84 1.06 -1.39
CA PHE A 50 -6.33 0.02 -0.51
C PHE A 50 -7.30 -0.31 0.63
N ASN A 51 -7.90 0.71 1.26
CA ASN A 51 -8.92 0.53 2.31
C ASN A 51 -10.19 -0.16 1.77
N PHE A 52 -10.60 0.16 0.54
CA PHE A 52 -11.73 -0.48 -0.11
C PHE A 52 -11.45 -1.97 -0.38
N LEU A 53 -10.29 -2.29 -0.95
CA LEU A 53 -9.88 -3.66 -1.24
C LEU A 53 -9.77 -4.49 0.05
N THR A 54 -9.06 -3.98 1.05
CA THR A 54 -8.82 -4.71 2.30
C THR A 54 -10.09 -4.95 3.09
N LYS A 55 -10.96 -3.95 3.26
CA LYS A 55 -12.20 -4.12 4.03
C LYS A 55 -13.16 -5.11 3.39
N ARG A 56 -13.30 -5.08 2.07
CA ARG A 56 -14.23 -5.98 1.37
C ARG A 56 -13.68 -7.39 1.27
N LEU A 57 -12.43 -7.52 0.85
CA LEU A 57 -11.80 -8.83 0.64
C LEU A 57 -11.57 -9.58 1.94
N LEU A 58 -11.09 -8.91 2.99
CA LEU A 58 -10.73 -9.57 4.25
C LEU A 58 -11.97 -10.12 4.97
N VAL A 59 -13.09 -9.39 4.93
CA VAL A 59 -14.34 -9.84 5.55
C VAL A 59 -15.00 -10.97 4.77
N GLU A 60 -14.99 -10.92 3.43
CA GLU A 60 -15.58 -11.97 2.59
C GLU A 60 -14.76 -13.28 2.60
N LEU A 61 -13.44 -13.20 2.81
CA LEU A 61 -12.55 -14.37 2.82
C LEU A 61 -12.35 -14.98 4.21
N SER A 62 -12.64 -14.26 5.29
CA SER A 62 -12.47 -14.78 6.65
C SER A 62 -13.72 -15.52 7.14
N HIS A 63 -13.52 -16.53 7.99
CA HIS A 63 -14.61 -17.33 8.53
C HIS A 63 -15.46 -16.51 9.52
N PRO A 64 -16.80 -16.53 9.46
CA PRO A 64 -17.67 -15.74 10.34
C PRO A 64 -17.44 -16.04 11.83
N ASP A 65 -17.09 -17.28 12.18
CA ASP A 65 -16.81 -17.70 13.55
C ASP A 65 -15.62 -16.96 14.21
N ASN A 66 -14.72 -16.36 13.42
CA ASN A 66 -13.60 -15.56 13.94
C ASN A 66 -14.06 -14.22 14.58
N SER A 67 -15.30 -13.80 14.34
CA SER A 67 -15.87 -12.59 14.93
C SER A 67 -16.40 -12.78 16.37
N ILE A 68 -16.49 -14.04 16.82
CA ILE A 68 -16.98 -14.40 18.16
C ILE A 68 -15.79 -14.42 19.12
N PRO A 69 -15.91 -13.89 20.35
CA PRO A 69 -14.83 -13.96 21.33
C PRO A 69 -14.46 -15.41 21.65
N VAL A 70 -13.16 -15.69 21.74
CA VAL A 70 -12.62 -17.03 22.00
C VAL A 70 -13.11 -17.56 23.35
N ASN A 71 -13.71 -18.76 23.32
CA ASN A 71 -13.99 -19.56 24.50
C ASN A 71 -13.09 -20.80 24.53
N ARG A 72 -12.26 -20.94 25.56
CA ARG A 72 -11.33 -22.08 25.70
C ARG A 72 -12.01 -23.41 25.99
N PHE A 73 -13.27 -23.40 26.43
CA PHE A 73 -14.01 -24.61 26.80
C PHE A 73 -14.91 -25.14 25.68
N VAL A 74 -15.02 -24.42 24.56
CA VAL A 74 -15.91 -24.77 23.45
C VAL A 74 -15.14 -24.68 22.14
N THR A 75 -15.08 -25.79 21.40
CA THR A 75 -14.60 -25.81 20.01
C THR A 75 -15.80 -25.79 19.06
N PRO A 76 -15.84 -24.90 18.06
CA PRO A 76 -16.91 -24.90 17.06
C PRO A 76 -16.89 -26.20 16.25
N LEU A 77 -18.06 -26.61 15.73
CA LEU A 77 -18.24 -27.88 15.04
C LEU A 77 -17.41 -28.00 13.75
N HIS A 78 -17.17 -26.88 13.06
CA HIS A 78 -16.47 -26.83 11.79
C HIS A 78 -15.39 -25.75 11.82
N ILE A 79 -14.19 -26.11 12.31
CA ILE A 79 -13.02 -25.22 12.29
C ILE A 79 -12.21 -25.45 11.01
N VAL A 80 -12.08 -24.40 10.21
CA VAL A 80 -11.34 -24.42 8.94
C VAL A 80 -10.25 -23.36 9.00
N PRO A 81 -9.03 -23.67 8.54
CA PRO A 81 -8.00 -22.65 8.45
C PRO A 81 -8.33 -21.63 7.36
N GLU A 82 -7.69 -20.47 7.43
CA GLU A 82 -7.81 -19.44 6.41
C GLU A 82 -7.48 -19.96 5.00
N TRP A 83 -8.06 -19.34 3.98
CA TRP A 83 -8.09 -19.82 2.58
C TRP A 83 -6.71 -20.16 2.00
N TYR A 84 -5.67 -19.41 2.38
CA TYR A 84 -4.28 -19.61 1.94
C TYR A 84 -3.64 -20.89 2.52
N PHE A 85 -4.23 -21.48 3.55
CA PHE A 85 -3.77 -22.73 4.16
C PHE A 85 -4.58 -23.97 3.78
N LEU A 86 -5.67 -23.83 3.02
CA LEU A 86 -6.55 -24.95 2.66
C LEU A 86 -5.81 -26.10 1.95
N ALA A 87 -4.86 -25.79 1.06
CA ALA A 87 -4.06 -26.81 0.36
C ALA A 87 -3.24 -27.67 1.34
N TYR A 88 -2.61 -27.05 2.34
CA TYR A 88 -1.83 -27.75 3.35
C TYR A 88 -2.73 -28.55 4.31
N TYR A 89 -3.89 -28.01 4.67
CA TYR A 89 -4.88 -28.71 5.49
C TYR A 89 -5.39 -29.98 4.80
N ALA A 90 -5.63 -29.93 3.49
CA ALA A 90 -6.02 -31.11 2.72
C ALA A 90 -4.94 -32.20 2.76
N VAL A 91 -3.66 -31.84 2.56
CA VAL A 91 -2.53 -32.78 2.64
C VAL A 91 -2.45 -33.44 4.02
N LEU A 92 -2.61 -32.67 5.09
CA LEU A 92 -2.58 -33.18 6.46
C LEU A 92 -3.77 -34.09 6.79
N LYS A 93 -4.94 -33.87 6.16
CA LYS A 93 -6.15 -34.69 6.36
C LYS A 93 -6.11 -36.01 5.58
N VAL A 94 -5.44 -36.03 4.43
CA VAL A 94 -5.32 -37.22 3.58
C VAL A 94 -4.34 -38.24 4.16
N ILE A 95 -3.30 -37.78 4.88
CA ILE A 95 -2.27 -38.67 5.43
C ILE A 95 -2.63 -39.05 6.87
N PRO A 96 -2.93 -40.33 7.17
CA PRO A 96 -3.37 -40.75 8.50
C PRO A 96 -2.24 -40.76 9.56
N SER A 97 -0.98 -40.61 9.14
CA SER A 97 0.19 -40.59 10.04
C SER A 97 0.62 -39.17 10.40
N LYS A 98 0.82 -38.92 11.70
CA LYS A 98 1.25 -37.60 12.21
C LYS A 98 2.62 -37.17 11.66
N THR A 99 3.58 -38.09 11.62
CA THR A 99 4.94 -37.83 11.14
C THR A 99 5.01 -37.73 9.62
N GLY A 100 4.25 -38.57 8.90
CA GLY A 100 4.20 -38.53 7.43
C GLY A 100 3.57 -37.25 6.91
N GLY A 101 2.47 -36.78 7.52
CA GLY A 101 1.85 -35.50 7.15
C GLY A 101 2.80 -34.30 7.28
N LEU A 102 3.55 -34.24 8.39
CA LEU A 102 4.54 -33.18 8.63
C LEU A 102 5.71 -33.23 7.63
N LEU A 103 6.20 -34.44 7.30
CA LEU A 103 7.26 -34.61 6.30
C LEU A 103 6.82 -34.13 4.91
N VAL A 104 5.61 -34.51 4.48
CA VAL A 104 5.09 -34.06 3.17
C VAL A 104 4.88 -32.56 3.15
N PHE A 105 4.34 -31.98 4.23
CA PHE A 105 4.25 -30.52 4.37
C PHE A 105 5.62 -29.84 4.21
N TYR A 106 6.66 -30.38 4.84
CA TYR A 106 8.02 -29.85 4.73
C TYR A 106 8.58 -29.96 3.31
N VAL A 107 8.41 -31.11 2.67
CA VAL A 107 8.87 -31.35 1.28
C VAL A 107 8.21 -30.37 0.32
N ILE A 108 6.89 -30.15 0.41
CA ILE A 108 6.18 -29.18 -0.43
C ILE A 108 6.79 -27.78 -0.29
N ASN A 109 7.04 -27.33 0.94
CA ASN A 109 7.64 -26.01 1.18
C ASN A 109 9.08 -25.90 0.65
N MET A 110 9.87 -26.97 0.74
CA MET A 110 11.22 -27.01 0.19
C MET A 110 11.22 -27.03 -1.35
N SER A 111 10.31 -27.80 -1.98
CA SER A 111 10.15 -27.85 -3.43
C SER A 111 9.74 -26.49 -4.00
N MET A 112 8.83 -25.77 -3.33
CA MET A 112 8.45 -24.41 -3.74
C MET A 112 9.64 -23.44 -3.69
N LYS A 113 10.53 -23.56 -2.69
CA LYS A 113 11.76 -22.77 -2.64
C LYS A 113 12.77 -23.15 -3.72
N TYR A 114 12.83 -24.43 -4.10
CA TYR A 114 13.73 -24.90 -5.15
C TYR A 114 13.30 -24.43 -6.54
N GLN A 115 11.99 -24.43 -6.85
CA GLN A 115 11.44 -23.90 -8.10
C GLN A 115 11.67 -22.40 -8.30
N GLN A 116 11.97 -21.66 -7.24
CA GLN A 116 12.26 -20.22 -7.30
C GLN A 116 13.76 -19.88 -7.39
N ARG A 117 14.61 -20.89 -7.62
CA ARG A 117 16.02 -20.72 -7.98
C ARG A 117 16.25 -21.24 -9.39
#